data_AF-A0A117EFP7-F1
#
_entry.id   AF-A0A117EFP7-F1
#
_cell.length_a   1.000
_cell.length_b   1.000
_cell.length_c   1.000
_cell.angle_alpha   90.00
_cell.angle_beta   90.00
_cell.angle_gamma   90.00
#
_symmetry.space_group_name_H-M   'P 1'
#
loop_
_entity.id
_entity.type
_entity.pdbx_description
1 polymer ?
#
loop_
_entity_poly.entity_id
_entity_poly.type
_entity_poly.pdbx_seq_one_letter_code
_entity_poly.pdbx_strand_id
1 'polypeptide(L)'
;MTSDAHLDELGQFLKLRRAELSPRTVGLLDTGGRRVAGLRREEAALLAAISTEYYTRLEQGRIQPSASVPAALVEVLRLTDDQRDHLFELLGRRSAELAAGPHRRCMRSCVASLTISP
;
A
#
# COMPACT_ATOMS: atom_id res chain seq x y z
N MET A 1 1.82 5.88 -16.77
CA MET A 1 2.65 6.41 -15.68
C MET A 1 1.82 6.71 -14.42
N THR A 2 0.60 6.19 -14.32
CA THR A 2 -0.32 6.48 -13.20
C THR A 2 -0.05 5.61 -11.97
N SER A 3 0.48 4.40 -12.17
CA SER A 3 0.70 3.44 -11.09
C SER A 3 1.82 3.82 -10.11
N ASP A 4 2.83 4.60 -10.54
CA ASP A 4 3.83 5.19 -9.63
C ASP A 4 3.22 6.35 -8.84
N ALA A 5 2.37 7.17 -9.46
CA ALA A 5 1.69 8.28 -8.78
C ALA A 5 0.78 7.78 -7.64
N HIS A 6 0.11 6.64 -7.81
CA HIS A 6 -0.70 6.01 -6.76
C HIS A 6 0.14 5.47 -5.60
N LEU A 7 1.34 4.95 -5.89
CA LEU A 7 2.26 4.52 -4.84
C LEU A 7 2.85 5.71 -4.07
N ASP A 8 3.13 6.80 -4.77
CA ASP A 8 3.57 8.04 -4.15
C ASP A 8 2.48 8.66 -3.28
N GLU A 9 1.22 8.63 -3.72
CA GLU A 9 0.05 9.08 -2.94
C GLU A 9 -0.13 8.22 -1.69
N LEU A 10 -0.04 6.89 -1.81
CA LEU A 10 -0.04 5.96 -0.69
C LEU A 10 1.09 6.27 0.30
N GLY A 11 2.31 6.46 -0.20
CA GLY A 11 3.48 6.76 0.63
C GLY A 11 3.34 8.07 1.40
N GLN A 12 2.80 9.10 0.75
CA GLN A 12 2.49 10.39 1.37
C GLN A 12 1.41 10.26 2.45
N PHE A 13 0.34 9.52 2.17
CA PHE A 13 -0.73 9.26 3.12
C PHE A 13 -0.19 8.59 4.40
N LEU A 14 0.62 7.53 4.27
CA LEU A 14 1.23 6.84 5.40
C LEU A 14 2.17 7.76 6.20
N LYS A 15 2.96 8.59 5.51
CA LYS A 15 3.86 9.56 6.14
C LYS A 15 3.11 10.59 6.98
N LEU A 16 1.97 11.09 6.50
CA LEU A 16 1.13 12.04 7.21
C LEU A 16 0.52 11.41 8.48
N ARG A 17 -0.09 10.22 8.36
CA ARG A 17 -0.71 9.55 9.51
C ARG A 17 0.32 9.19 10.59
N ARG A 18 1.51 8.74 10.19
CA ARG A 18 2.61 8.49 11.13
C ARG A 18 3.07 9.75 11.86
N ALA A 19 3.11 10.89 11.16
CA ALA A 19 3.54 12.16 11.76
C ALA A 19 2.55 12.72 12.79
N GLU A 20 1.25 12.41 12.65
CA GLU A 20 0.19 12.82 13.58
C GLU A 20 0.13 11.96 14.85
N LEU A 21 0.58 10.70 14.78
CA LEU A 21 0.53 9.79 15.92
C LEU A 21 1.66 10.04 16.91
N SER A 22 1.30 10.14 18.19
CA SER A 22 2.28 10.16 19.26
C SER A 22 2.67 8.73 19.66
N PRO A 23 3.93 8.49 20.09
CA PRO A 23 4.36 7.18 20.59
C PRO A 23 3.48 6.70 21.76
N ARG A 24 3.04 7.63 22.61
CA ARG A 24 2.16 7.34 23.75
C ARG A 24 0.79 6.81 23.30
N THR A 25 0.26 7.33 22.20
CA THR A 25 -1.03 6.89 21.64
C THR A 25 -0.98 5.42 21.24
N VAL A 26 0.18 4.90 20.83
CA VAL A 26 0.38 3.50 20.44
C VAL A 26 1.01 2.66 21.56
N GLY A 27 1.03 3.16 22.80
CA GLY A 27 1.52 2.42 23.96
C GLY A 27 3.05 2.35 24.09
N LEU A 28 3.80 3.15 23.33
CA LEU A 28 5.25 3.22 23.42
C LEU A 28 5.68 4.27 24.47
N LEU A 29 6.74 3.94 25.20
CA LEU A 29 7.37 4.85 26.13
C LEU A 29 8.17 5.92 25.36
N ASP A 30 7.90 7.16 25.71
CA ASP A 30 8.61 8.32 25.17
C ASP A 30 9.90 8.53 25.98
N THR A 31 10.94 7.79 25.60
CA THR A 31 12.27 7.93 26.22
C THR A 31 12.91 9.21 25.68
N GLY A 32 13.04 10.22 26.54
CA GLY A 32 13.42 11.59 26.16
C GLY A 32 14.66 11.69 25.26
N GLY A 33 14.70 12.69 24.38
CA GLY A 33 15.76 12.89 23.36
C GLY A 33 15.29 12.73 21.91
N ARG A 34 13.98 12.76 21.66
CA ARG A 34 13.42 12.60 20.31
C ARG A 34 13.57 13.87 19.46
N ARG A 35 14.06 13.68 18.23
CA ARG A 35 14.15 14.74 17.20
C ARG A 35 12.87 14.88 16.36
N VAL A 36 11.98 13.89 16.41
CA VAL A 36 10.74 13.83 15.63
C VAL A 36 9.55 13.94 16.58
N ALA A 37 8.58 14.77 16.24
CA ALA A 37 7.40 15.03 17.08
C ALA A 37 6.41 13.86 17.09
N GLY A 38 6.26 13.15 15.97
CA GLY A 38 5.41 11.97 15.82
C GLY A 38 6.18 10.64 15.84
N LEU A 39 5.47 9.57 15.51
CA LEU A 39 5.97 8.19 15.51
C LEU A 39 7.15 8.03 14.53
N ARG A 40 8.20 7.32 14.95
CA ARG A 40 9.35 7.01 14.09
C ARG A 40 9.00 5.89 13.11
N ARG A 41 9.76 5.80 12.01
CA ARG A 41 9.62 4.71 11.04
C ARG A 41 9.88 3.34 11.66
N GLU A 42 10.92 3.26 12.48
CA GLU A 42 11.30 2.04 13.21
C GLU A 42 10.19 1.57 14.14
N GLU A 43 9.55 2.52 14.84
CA GLU A 43 8.43 2.23 15.75
C GLU A 43 7.18 1.77 14.98
N ALA A 44 6.84 2.44 13.88
CA ALA A 44 5.73 2.02 13.01
C ALA A 44 5.97 0.62 12.42
N ALA A 45 7.19 0.36 11.96
CA ALA A 45 7.58 -0.93 11.40
C ALA A 45 7.54 -2.05 12.45
N LEU A 46 8.03 -1.77 13.67
CA LEU A 46 7.95 -2.70 14.81
C LEU A 46 6.50 -3.08 15.10
N LEU A 47 5.62 -2.08 15.23
CA LEU A 47 4.20 -2.29 15.52
C LEU A 47 3.49 -3.06 14.40
N ALA A 48 3.87 -2.84 13.14
CA ALA A 48 3.32 -3.53 11.98
C ALA A 48 4.01 -4.88 11.69
N ALA A 49 4.94 -5.33 12.54
CA ALA A 49 5.70 -6.57 12.38
C ALA A 49 6.41 -6.70 11.01
N ILE A 50 6.94 -5.59 10.49
CA ILE A 50 7.69 -5.52 9.23
C ILE A 50 9.07 -4.88 9.45
N SER A 51 9.96 -5.01 8.47
CA SER A 51 11.26 -4.34 8.56
C SER A 51 11.13 -2.82 8.36
N THR A 52 11.99 -2.05 9.03
CA THR A 52 12.08 -0.60 8.86
C THR A 52 12.33 -0.20 7.40
N GLU A 53 13.15 -0.98 6.68
CA GLU A 53 13.43 -0.75 5.26
C GLU A 53 12.17 -0.97 4.41
N TYR A 54 11.37 -2.00 4.71
CA TYR A 54 10.10 -2.24 4.03
C TYR A 54 9.15 -1.06 4.23
N TYR A 55 8.98 -0.60 5.47
CA TYR A 55 8.15 0.57 5.78
C TYR A 55 8.67 1.85 5.08
N THR A 56 9.99 2.03 5.03
CA THR A 56 10.61 3.18 4.35
C THR A 56 10.32 3.17 2.85
N ARG A 57 10.41 2.00 2.19
CA ARG A 57 10.11 1.87 0.77
C ARG A 57 8.62 2.02 0.46
N LEU A 58 7.73 1.67 1.40
CA LEU A 58 6.30 1.99 1.30
C LEU A 58 6.07 3.50 1.35
N GLU A 59 6.66 4.23 2.30
CA GLU A 59 6.54 5.69 2.37
C GLU A 59 7.10 6.41 1.14
N GLN A 60 8.09 5.80 0.48
CA GLN A 60 8.69 6.32 -0.75
C GLN A 60 7.91 5.95 -2.02
N GLY A 61 6.81 5.18 -1.92
CA GLY A 61 6.07 4.73 -3.08
C GLY A 61 6.85 3.76 -3.99
N ARG A 62 7.86 3.05 -3.47
CA ARG A 62 8.74 2.20 -4.29
C ARG A 62 8.34 0.74 -4.36
N ILE A 63 7.47 0.30 -3.46
CA ILE A 63 7.02 -1.10 -3.38
C ILE A 63 5.52 -1.17 -3.15
N GLN A 64 4.90 -2.24 -3.63
CA GLN A 64 3.51 -2.56 -3.30
C GLN A 64 3.45 -3.33 -1.98
N PRO A 65 2.57 -2.96 -1.04
CA PRO A 65 2.37 -3.74 0.16
C PRO A 65 1.77 -5.11 -0.17
N SER A 66 2.18 -6.13 0.58
CA SER A 66 1.56 -7.46 0.55
C SER A 66 0.11 -7.38 1.03
N ALA A 67 -0.77 -8.31 0.64
CA ALA A 67 -2.20 -8.27 0.99
C ALA A 67 -2.50 -8.18 2.50
N SER A 68 -1.61 -8.67 3.36
CA SER A 68 -1.75 -8.61 4.83
C SER A 68 -1.32 -7.29 5.45
N VAL A 69 -0.43 -6.53 4.79
CA VAL A 69 0.19 -5.32 5.37
C VAL A 69 -0.82 -4.19 5.58
N PRO A 70 -1.76 -3.89 4.66
CA PRO A 70 -2.73 -2.82 4.84
C PRO A 70 -3.58 -2.99 6.11
N ALA A 71 -4.00 -4.22 6.43
CA ALA A 71 -4.77 -4.51 7.64
C ALA A 71 -3.96 -4.19 8.91
N ALA A 72 -2.69 -4.61 8.96
CA ALA A 72 -1.80 -4.27 10.07
C ALA A 72 -1.56 -2.75 10.18
N LEU A 73 -1.41 -2.05 9.05
CA LEU A 73 -1.22 -0.59 9.04
C LEU A 73 -2.44 0.16 9.55
N VAL A 74 -3.66 -0.30 9.26
CA VAL A 74 -4.91 0.29 9.79
C VAL A 74 -4.92 0.23 11.32
N GLU A 75 -4.56 -0.91 11.90
CA GLU A 75 -4.53 -1.10 13.35
C GLU A 75 -3.42 -0.27 14.01
N VAL A 76 -2.21 -0.35 13.47
CA VAL A 76 -1.01 0.31 14.03
C VAL A 76 -1.10 1.82 13.94
N LEU A 77 -1.57 2.33 12.80
CA LEU A 77 -1.73 3.76 12.59
C LEU A 77 -3.08 4.29 13.10
N ARG A 78 -3.88 3.43 13.77
CA ARG A 78 -5.20 3.78 14.32
C ARG A 78 -6.05 4.57 13.33
N LEU A 79 -6.09 4.08 12.09
CA LEU A 79 -6.82 4.77 11.03
C LEU A 79 -8.32 4.74 11.35
N THR A 80 -8.97 5.88 11.18
CA THR A 80 -10.44 5.97 11.18
C THR A 80 -11.04 5.18 10.01
N ASP A 81 -12.33 4.91 10.05
CA ASP A 81 -13.02 4.17 8.98
C ASP A 81 -12.85 4.87 7.61
N ASP A 82 -13.01 6.20 7.54
CA ASP A 82 -12.80 6.96 6.30
C ASP A 82 -11.36 6.84 5.77
N GLN A 83 -10.38 6.88 6.68
CA GLN A 83 -8.96 6.76 6.33
C GLN A 83 -8.60 5.34 5.88
N ARG A 84 -9.22 4.33 6.49
CA ARG A 84 -9.12 2.93 6.10
C ARG A 84 -9.68 2.74 4.69
N ASP A 85 -10.86 3.26 4.43
CA ASP A 85 -11.50 3.16 3.12
C ASP A 85 -10.65 3.83 2.05
N HIS A 86 -10.12 5.03 2.33
CA HIS A 86 -9.20 5.72 1.44
C HIS A 86 -7.92 4.90 1.17
N LEU A 87 -7.33 4.27 2.19
CA LEU A 87 -6.17 3.39 2.01
C LEU A 87 -6.47 2.23 1.06
N PHE A 88 -7.61 1.56 1.24
CA PHE A 88 -8.01 0.45 0.37
C PHE A 88 -8.41 0.91 -1.03
N GLU A 89 -8.96 2.11 -1.17
CA GLU A 89 -9.26 2.72 -2.47
C GLU A 89 -7.97 2.93 -3.28
N LEU A 90 -6.92 3.50 -2.67
CA LEU A 90 -5.61 3.68 -3.31
C LEU A 90 -5.02 2.34 -3.82
N LEU A 91 -5.18 1.27 -3.03
CA LEU A 91 -4.72 -0.07 -3.40
C LEU A 91 -5.61 -0.75 -4.45
N GLY A 92 -6.92 -0.50 -4.40
CA GLY A 92 -7.93 -1.01 -5.31
C GLY A 92 -7.83 -0.38 -6.70
N ARG A 93 -7.68 0.95 -6.78
CA ARG A 93 -7.40 1.68 -8.03
C ARG A 93 -6.19 1.08 -8.74
N ARG A 94 -5.12 0.79 -8.00
CA ARG A 94 -3.92 0.15 -8.57
C ARG A 94 -4.15 -1.28 -9.02
N SER A 95 -4.93 -2.07 -8.27
CA SER A 95 -5.27 -3.45 -8.68
C SER A 95 -6.04 -3.44 -10.00
N ALA A 96 -6.95 -2.48 -10.17
CA ALA A 96 -7.65 -2.24 -11.43
C ALA A 96 -6.70 -1.77 -12.55
N GLU A 97 -5.73 -0.89 -12.28
CA GLU A 97 -4.72 -0.48 -13.29
C GLU A 97 -3.80 -1.63 -13.74
N LEU A 98 -3.37 -2.49 -12.80
CA LEU A 98 -2.56 -3.65 -13.12
C LEU A 98 -3.34 -4.67 -13.95
N ALA A 99 -4.64 -4.85 -13.66
CA ALA A 99 -5.54 -5.67 -14.47
C ALA A 99 -5.88 -5.03 -15.84
N ALA A 100 -5.90 -3.70 -15.92
CA ALA A 100 -6.19 -2.93 -17.13
C ALA A 100 -4.94 -2.65 -17.99
N GLY A 101 -3.76 -3.15 -17.61
CA GLY A 101 -2.54 -3.07 -18.40
C GLY A 101 -2.74 -3.66 -19.81
N PRO A 102 -1.87 -3.32 -20.81
CA PRO A 102 -2.04 -3.73 -22.20
C PRO A 102 -1.76 -5.23 -22.35
N HIS A 103 -2.70 -6.06 -21.90
CA HIS A 103 -2.79 -7.43 -22.34
C HIS A 103 -3.09 -7.40 -23.84
N ARG A 104 -2.00 -7.54 -24.61
CA ARG A 104 -1.99 -7.89 -26.02
C ARG A 104 -3.17 -8.81 -26.27
N ARG A 105 -4.13 -8.32 -27.05
CA ARG A 105 -5.18 -9.12 -27.66
C ARG A 105 -4.50 -10.11 -28.61
N CYS A 106 -4.04 -11.21 -28.05
CA CYS A 106 -3.55 -12.38 -28.76
C CYS A 106 -4.11 -13.61 -28.05
N MET A 107 -5.41 -13.82 -28.23
CA MET A 107 -5.92 -15.18 -28.34
C MET A 107 -6.85 -15.20 -29.54
N ARG A 108 -6.27 -15.70 -30.63
CA ARG A 108 -6.96 -16.30 -31.77
C ARG A 108 -8.19 -17.06 -31.27
N SER A 109 -9.37 -16.61 -31.64
CA SER A 109 -10.47 -17.54 -31.85
C SER A 109 -10.41 -17.95 -33.32
N CYS A 110 -9.53 -18.92 -33.59
CA CYS A 110 -9.76 -19.83 -34.70
C CYS A 110 -10.85 -20.79 -34.21
N VAL A 111 -12.12 -20.43 -34.37
CA VAL A 111 -13.17 -21.44 -34.32
C VAL A 111 -13.05 -22.24 -35.60
N ALA A 112 -12.63 -23.48 -35.39
CA ALA A 112 -12.56 -24.53 -36.37
C ALA A 112 -13.93 -24.83 -36.98
N SER A 113 -13.84 -25.51 -38.12
CA SER A 113 -14.82 -26.45 -38.66
C SER A 113 -15.81 -25.88 -39.66
N LEU A 114 -15.46 -25.99 -40.94
CA LEU A 114 -16.32 -26.73 -41.87
C LEU A 114 -15.44 -27.63 -42.74
N THR A 115 -15.67 -28.91 -42.52
CA THR A 115 -15.11 -30.07 -43.18
C THR A 115 -15.39 -30.06 -44.69
N ILE A 116 -14.29 -30.09 -45.47
CA ILE A 116 -14.07 -30.96 -46.66
C ILE A 116 -14.86 -32.27 -46.51
N SER A 117 -15.53 -32.92 -47.46
CA SER A 117 -15.71 -32.94 -48.94
C SER A 117 -16.85 -33.98 -49.19
N PRO A 118 -17.15 -34.46 -50.42
CA PRO A 118 -16.74 -34.02 -51.76
C PRO A 118 -17.89 -33.49 -52.65
#